data_AF-A0A6N0HQZ5-F1
#
_entry.id   AF-A0A6N0HQZ5-F1
#
_cell.length_a   1.000
_cell.length_b   1.000
_cell.length_c   1.000
_cell.angle_alpha   90.00
_cell.angle_beta   90.00
_cell.angle_gamma   90.00
#
_symmetry.space_group_name_H-M   'P 1'
#
loop_
_entity.id
_entity.type
_entity.pdbx_description
1 polymer ?
#
loop_
_entity_poly.entity_id
_entity_poly.type
_entity_poly.pdbx_seq_one_letter_code
_entity_poly.pdbx_strand_id
1 'polypeptide(L)'
;MAKVIDEDFRSTPDHDLLVGVFPYQDYSVVRTLKKSSGIQGKKGVLWWSIYAILKNKKTKSPKYLMLENVNRLLKSSVSQRGRGFAIMLASLSGLGYIVEWRIINAADYGMPQRRKRVYIMAYKSDSDIGKEIKRLKSPVDWITNKGVMKNAFPMQVNSNTI
;
A
#
# COMPACT_ATOMS: atom_id res chain seq x y z
N MET A 1 -6.78 -17.27 -16.17
CA MET A 1 -6.93 -17.15 -14.70
C MET A 1 -5.55 -16.90 -14.10
N ALA A 2 -5.37 -15.85 -13.29
CA ALA A 2 -4.10 -15.65 -12.58
C ALA A 2 -3.97 -16.77 -11.54
N LYS A 3 -2.97 -17.64 -11.69
CA LYS A 3 -2.63 -18.67 -10.71
C LYS A 3 -2.09 -17.92 -9.49
N VAL A 4 -2.87 -17.85 -8.42
CA VAL A 4 -2.36 -17.36 -7.13
C VAL A 4 -1.38 -18.42 -6.67
N ILE A 5 -0.10 -18.05 -6.57
CA ILE A 5 0.95 -18.94 -6.08
C ILE A 5 0.66 -19.13 -4.59
N ASP A 6 -0.09 -20.17 -4.24
CA ASP A 6 -0.41 -20.51 -2.85
C ASP A 6 0.69 -21.36 -2.20
N GLU A 7 1.62 -21.90 -3.00
CA GLU A 7 2.44 -23.03 -2.55
C GLU A 7 3.91 -22.72 -2.26
N ASP A 8 4.43 -21.52 -2.55
CA ASP A 8 5.80 -21.23 -2.15
C ASP A 8 6.13 -19.75 -1.92
N PHE A 9 5.52 -19.14 -0.90
CA PHE A 9 5.98 -17.82 -0.42
C PHE A 9 7.45 -17.83 0.05
N ARG A 10 8.04 -19.00 0.33
CA ARG A 10 9.46 -19.13 0.72
C ARG A 10 10.38 -18.99 -0.50
N SER A 11 9.90 -19.34 -1.70
CA SER A 11 10.63 -19.13 -2.96
C SER A 11 10.81 -17.65 -3.34
N THR A 12 10.01 -16.73 -2.78
CA THR A 12 10.17 -15.31 -3.09
C THR A 12 11.56 -14.85 -2.62
N PRO A 13 12.45 -14.39 -3.52
CA PRO A 13 13.80 -13.99 -3.16
C PRO A 13 13.81 -12.89 -2.11
N ASP A 14 14.89 -12.78 -1.34
CA ASP A 14 15.11 -11.62 -0.48
C ASP A 14 15.30 -10.37 -1.35
N HIS A 15 14.62 -9.29 -0.99
CA HIS A 15 14.59 -8.06 -1.77
C HIS A 15 14.32 -6.87 -0.87
N ASP A 16 14.84 -5.71 -1.25
CA ASP A 16 14.65 -4.48 -0.49
C ASP A 16 13.34 -3.74 -0.85
N LEU A 17 12.86 -3.88 -2.09
CA LEU A 17 11.66 -3.20 -2.59
C LEU A 17 10.65 -4.18 -3.18
N LEU A 18 9.43 -4.18 -2.66
CA LEU A 18 8.29 -4.86 -3.25
C LEU A 18 7.43 -3.87 -4.03
N VAL A 19 7.27 -4.10 -5.33
CA VAL A 19 6.37 -3.32 -6.18
C VAL A 19 5.14 -4.14 -6.50
N GLY A 20 3.95 -3.57 -6.34
CA GLY A 20 2.70 -4.31 -6.51
C GLY A 20 1.57 -3.50 -7.14
N VAL A 21 0.98 -4.06 -8.18
CA VAL A 21 -0.32 -3.65 -8.71
C VAL A 21 -1.25 -4.84 -8.53
N PHE A 22 -2.37 -4.65 -7.82
CA PHE A 22 -3.32 -5.72 -7.54
C PHE A 22 -4.73 -5.31 -7.92
N PRO A 23 -5.56 -6.24 -8.43
CA PRO A 23 -6.89 -5.94 -8.91
C PRO A 23 -7.75 -5.36 -7.79
N TYR A 24 -8.42 -4.25 -8.10
CA TYR A 24 -9.42 -3.65 -7.23
C TYR A 24 -10.61 -4.61 -7.11
N GLN A 25 -10.80 -5.18 -5.92
CA GLN A 25 -11.96 -6.00 -5.57
C GLN A 25 -12.49 -5.55 -4.22
N ASP A 26 -13.81 -5.61 -4.01
CA ASP A 26 -14.42 -5.17 -2.76
C ASP A 26 -13.92 -6.04 -1.59
N TYR A 27 -13.08 -5.47 -0.72
CA TYR A 27 -12.44 -6.15 0.41
C TYR A 27 -13.38 -6.41 1.59
N SER A 28 -14.67 -6.04 1.46
CA SER A 28 -15.68 -6.22 2.50
C SER A 28 -16.03 -7.69 2.79
N VAL A 29 -15.60 -8.64 1.94
CA VAL A 29 -15.82 -10.08 2.15
C VAL A 29 -14.67 -10.72 2.93
N VAL A 30 -14.28 -10.13 4.07
CA VAL A 30 -13.55 -10.89 5.10
C VAL A 30 -14.59 -11.72 5.84
N ARG A 31 -15.05 -12.82 5.20
CA ARG A 31 -15.82 -13.84 5.91
C ARG A 31 -14.88 -14.43 6.94
N THR A 32 -15.21 -14.16 8.21
CA THR A 32 -14.62 -14.64 9.46
C THR A 32 -13.51 -15.66 9.28
N LEU A 33 -12.28 -15.29 9.66
CA LEU A 33 -11.07 -16.11 9.79
C LEU A 33 -11.20 -17.35 10.72
N LYS A 34 -12.43 -17.80 11.04
CA LYS A 34 -12.73 -18.99 11.86
C LYS A 34 -13.13 -20.22 11.04
N LYS A 35 -13.31 -20.14 9.71
CA LYS A 35 -13.70 -21.29 8.86
C LYS A 35 -13.06 -21.23 7.46
N SER A 36 -11.76 -21.47 7.34
CA SER A 36 -11.15 -21.63 6.01
C SER A 36 -10.33 -22.90 5.88
N SER A 37 -11.04 -24.04 5.84
CA SER A 37 -10.67 -25.12 4.95
C SER A 37 -11.02 -24.71 3.51
N GLY A 38 -10.05 -24.77 2.61
CA GLY A 38 -10.26 -24.62 1.17
C GLY A 38 -10.42 -23.20 0.65
N ILE A 39 -9.40 -22.68 -0.04
CA ILE A 39 -9.48 -21.47 -0.86
C ILE A 39 -10.10 -21.87 -2.21
N GLN A 40 -11.42 -21.77 -2.32
CA GLN A 40 -12.11 -21.81 -3.62
C GLN A 40 -13.08 -20.63 -3.68
N GLY A 41 -12.77 -19.66 -4.56
CA GLY A 41 -13.65 -18.52 -4.87
C GLY A 41 -13.34 -17.17 -4.20
N LYS A 42 -12.11 -16.89 -3.77
CA LYS A 42 -11.83 -15.71 -2.94
C LYS A 42 -11.60 -14.43 -3.77
N LYS A 43 -12.48 -13.43 -3.61
CA LYS A 43 -12.25 -12.04 -4.00
C LYS A 43 -11.28 -11.40 -2.98
N GLY A 44 -10.38 -10.51 -3.41
CA GLY A 44 -9.40 -9.82 -2.54
C GLY A 44 -8.11 -10.58 -2.23
N VAL A 45 -7.86 -11.70 -2.92
CA VAL A 45 -6.76 -12.65 -2.60
C VAL A 45 -5.37 -12.05 -2.72
N LEU A 46 -5.13 -11.20 -3.72
CA LEU A 46 -3.76 -10.74 -4.00
C LEU A 46 -3.22 -9.76 -2.95
N TRP A 47 -4.07 -8.92 -2.34
CA TRP A 47 -3.64 -8.13 -1.18
C TRP A 47 -3.22 -9.05 -0.03
N TRP A 48 -3.99 -10.10 0.26
CA TRP A 48 -3.67 -11.06 1.31
C TRP A 48 -2.41 -11.88 0.99
N SER A 49 -2.13 -12.15 -0.28
CA SER A 49 -0.85 -12.73 -0.72
C SER A 49 0.32 -11.80 -0.41
N ILE A 50 0.21 -10.49 -0.72
CA ILE A 50 1.23 -9.50 -0.36
C ILE A 50 1.42 -9.48 1.17
N TYR A 51 0.33 -9.36 1.93
CA TYR A 51 0.38 -9.38 3.39
C TYR A 51 1.05 -10.65 3.93
N ALA A 52 0.72 -11.82 3.37
CA ALA A 52 1.32 -13.10 3.75
C ALA A 52 2.82 -13.13 3.47
N ILE A 53 3.29 -12.63 2.31
CA ILE A 53 4.72 -12.49 1.99
C ILE A 53 5.43 -11.66 3.07
N LEU A 54 4.91 -10.46 3.35
CA LEU A 54 5.52 -9.53 4.31
C LEU A 54 5.57 -10.13 5.72
N LYS A 55 4.47 -10.77 6.15
CA LYS A 55 4.37 -11.42 7.46
C LYS A 55 5.31 -12.62 7.59
N ASN A 56 5.39 -13.46 6.57
CA ASN A 56 6.16 -14.70 6.59
C ASN A 56 7.67 -14.46 6.47
N LYS A 57 8.09 -13.41 5.74
CA LYS A 57 9.51 -13.04 5.64
C LYS A 57 10.12 -12.52 6.95
N LYS A 58 9.30 -12.09 7.92
CA LYS A 58 9.77 -11.62 9.25
C LYS A 58 10.91 -10.59 9.14
N THR A 59 12.12 -10.93 9.58
CA THR A 59 13.33 -10.09 9.54
C THR A 59 13.84 -9.85 8.12
N LYS A 60 13.46 -10.71 7.17
CA LYS A 60 13.76 -10.58 5.73
C LYS A 60 12.66 -9.85 4.96
N SER A 61 11.69 -9.25 5.67
CA SER A 61 10.62 -8.49 5.00
C SER A 61 11.22 -7.28 4.26
N PRO A 62 10.72 -6.93 3.07
CA PRO A 62 11.27 -5.84 2.27
C PRO A 62 11.26 -4.53 3.04
N LYS A 63 12.33 -3.75 2.90
CA LYS A 63 12.44 -2.45 3.57
C LYS A 63 11.43 -1.45 3.01
N TYR A 64 11.06 -1.59 1.75
CA TYR A 64 10.23 -0.65 1.01
C TYR A 64 9.13 -1.35 0.24
N LEU A 65 7.97 -0.70 0.16
CA LEU A 65 6.90 -1.11 -0.73
C LEU A 65 6.44 0.08 -1.57
N MET A 66 6.13 -0.20 -2.83
CA MET A 66 5.43 0.71 -3.73
C MET A 66 4.21 0.00 -4.30
N LEU A 67 3.02 0.41 -3.87
CA LEU A 67 1.77 -0.18 -4.33
C LEU A 67 0.96 0.85 -5.13
N GLU A 68 0.34 0.40 -6.22
CA GLU A 68 -0.54 1.22 -7.05
C GLU A 68 -1.93 0.58 -7.16
N ASN A 69 -2.95 1.44 -7.14
CA ASN A 69 -4.33 1.02 -7.39
C ASN A 69 -5.20 2.16 -7.95
N VAL A 70 -6.41 1.82 -8.40
CA VAL A 70 -7.41 2.82 -8.81
C VAL A 70 -7.84 3.71 -7.65
N ASN A 71 -8.17 4.97 -7.92
CA ASN A 71 -8.64 5.92 -6.89
C ASN A 71 -9.93 5.46 -6.16
N ARG A 72 -10.72 4.58 -6.78
CA ARG A 72 -11.90 3.97 -6.18
C ARG A 72 -11.55 3.10 -4.96
N LEU A 73 -10.28 2.72 -4.78
CA LEU A 73 -9.80 2.03 -3.58
C LEU A 73 -10.18 2.76 -2.29
N LEU A 74 -10.10 4.09 -2.27
CA LEU A 74 -10.44 4.91 -1.11
C LEU A 74 -11.94 4.88 -0.75
N LYS A 75 -12.79 4.42 -1.68
CA LYS A 75 -14.25 4.36 -1.52
C LYS A 75 -14.77 2.92 -1.54
N SER A 76 -13.90 1.92 -1.36
CA SER A 76 -14.30 0.50 -1.38
C SER A 76 -15.41 0.21 -0.35
N SER A 77 -16.40 -0.60 -0.73
CA SER A 77 -17.65 -0.95 -0.05
C SER A 77 -18.74 0.14 -0.04
N VAL A 78 -19.91 -0.21 -0.61
CA VAL A 78 -21.13 0.63 -0.62
C VAL A 78 -21.71 0.79 0.79
N SER A 79 -21.56 -0.23 1.64
CA SER A 79 -22.07 -0.23 3.02
C SER A 79 -21.06 0.29 4.04
N GLN A 80 -19.76 0.25 3.74
CA GLN A 80 -18.66 0.58 4.65
C GLN A 80 -17.52 1.29 3.90
N ARG A 81 -17.81 2.48 3.38
CA ARG A 81 -16.93 3.26 2.51
C ARG A 81 -15.54 3.45 3.12
N GLY A 82 -14.51 2.98 2.42
CA GLY A 82 -13.11 3.15 2.79
C GLY A 82 -12.55 2.12 3.78
N ARG A 83 -13.38 1.18 4.28
CA ARG A 83 -12.94 0.17 5.25
C ARG A 83 -11.82 -0.73 4.72
N GLY A 84 -11.91 -1.16 3.46
CA GLY A 84 -10.87 -1.99 2.84
C GLY A 84 -9.50 -1.30 2.80
N PHE A 85 -9.49 -0.02 2.43
CA PHE A 85 -8.29 0.80 2.44
C PHE A 85 -7.73 0.99 3.85
N ALA A 86 -8.58 1.27 4.84
CA ALA A 86 -8.16 1.39 6.23
C ALA A 86 -7.56 0.07 6.78
N ILE A 87 -8.15 -1.09 6.46
CA ILE A 87 -7.61 -2.40 6.85
C ILE A 87 -6.21 -2.61 6.25
N MET A 88 -6.00 -2.22 4.99
CA MET A 88 -4.70 -2.32 4.34
C MET A 88 -3.64 -1.46 5.04
N LEU A 89 -3.95 -0.19 5.30
CA LEU A 89 -3.05 0.72 6.03
C LEU A 89 -2.74 0.20 7.44
N ALA A 90 -3.77 -0.25 8.18
CA ALA A 90 -3.60 -0.81 9.51
C ALA A 90 -2.76 -2.09 9.50
N SER A 91 -2.94 -2.94 8.47
CA SER A 91 -2.18 -4.18 8.32
C SER A 91 -0.69 -3.91 8.05
N LEU A 92 -0.37 -2.92 7.23
CA LEU A 92 1.01 -2.48 6.99
C LEU A 92 1.63 -1.87 8.26
N SER A 93 0.88 -1.01 8.94
CA SER A 93 1.30 -0.43 10.23
C SER A 93 1.59 -1.51 11.28
N GLY A 94 0.71 -2.50 11.41
CA GLY A 94 0.89 -3.66 12.30
C GLY A 94 2.07 -4.56 11.94
N LEU A 95 2.59 -4.48 10.71
CA LEU A 95 3.83 -5.14 10.28
C LEU A 95 5.08 -4.25 10.45
N GLY A 96 4.95 -3.08 11.09
CA GLY A 96 6.05 -2.17 11.39
C GLY A 96 6.44 -1.26 10.22
N TYR A 97 5.52 -0.97 9.31
CA TYR A 97 5.73 -0.01 8.23
C TYR A 97 5.12 1.36 8.53
N ILE A 98 5.86 2.41 8.22
CA ILE A 98 5.37 3.78 8.11
C ILE A 98 4.78 3.94 6.71
N VAL A 99 3.53 4.35 6.61
CA VAL A 99 2.80 4.36 5.33
C VAL A 99 2.41 5.78 4.93
N GLU A 100 2.71 6.17 3.70
CA GLU A 100 2.18 7.36 3.04
C GLU A 100 1.45 6.99 1.75
N TRP A 101 0.49 7.80 1.33
CA TRP A 101 -0.22 7.58 0.07
C TRP A 101 -0.67 8.90 -0.55
N ARG A 102 -0.80 8.91 -1.88
CA ARG A 102 -1.29 10.07 -2.65
C ARG A 102 -2.13 9.63 -3.84
N ILE A 103 -3.08 10.47 -4.24
CA ILE A 103 -3.73 10.35 -5.55
C ILE A 103 -2.93 11.18 -6.54
N ILE A 104 -2.49 10.55 -7.61
CA ILE A 104 -1.72 11.20 -8.68
C ILE A 104 -2.53 11.09 -9.96
N ASN A 105 -2.71 12.22 -10.65
CA ASN A 105 -3.33 12.30 -11.96
C ASN A 105 -2.23 12.40 -13.02
N ALA A 106 -2.19 11.47 -13.97
CA ALA A 106 -1.17 11.49 -15.02
C ALA A 106 -1.16 12.81 -15.83
N ALA A 107 -2.33 13.46 -15.98
CA ALA A 107 -2.44 14.75 -16.67
C ALA A 107 -1.69 15.91 -15.99
N ASP A 108 -1.47 15.82 -14.67
CA ASP A 108 -0.74 16.86 -13.94
C ASP A 108 0.78 16.76 -14.19
N TYR A 109 1.23 15.69 -14.87
CA TYR A 109 2.64 15.37 -15.13
C TYR A 109 2.90 15.09 -16.62
N GLY A 110 2.19 15.80 -17.51
CA GLY A 110 2.50 15.85 -18.94
C GLY A 110 1.87 14.76 -19.82
N MET A 111 1.03 13.89 -19.26
CA MET A 111 0.33 12.87 -20.07
C MET A 111 -1.06 13.38 -20.51
N PRO A 112 -1.46 13.27 -21.79
CA PRO A 112 -2.79 13.68 -22.26
C PRO A 112 -3.89 12.67 -21.88
N GLN A 113 -3.92 12.25 -20.61
CA GLN A 113 -4.85 11.25 -20.10
C GLN A 113 -5.26 11.55 -18.66
N ARG A 114 -6.57 11.63 -18.42
CA ARG A 114 -7.15 11.72 -17.06
C ARG A 114 -7.10 10.37 -16.35
N ARG A 115 -5.92 9.99 -15.87
CA ARG A 115 -5.67 8.74 -15.14
C ARG A 115 -5.28 9.02 -13.70
N LYS A 116 -6.27 9.02 -12.81
CA LYS A 116 -6.08 9.13 -11.35
C LYS A 116 -5.82 7.77 -10.72
N ARG A 117 -4.70 7.61 -10.02
CA ARG A 117 -4.32 6.40 -9.28
C ARG A 117 -3.86 6.75 -7.88
N VAL A 118 -4.10 5.84 -6.95
CA VAL A 118 -3.57 5.90 -5.58
C VAL A 118 -2.25 5.17 -5.60
N TYR A 119 -1.20 5.88 -5.21
CA TYR A 119 0.10 5.32 -4.92
C TYR A 119 0.26 5.25 -3.40
N ILE A 120 0.84 4.16 -2.92
CA ILE A 120 1.09 3.90 -1.50
C ILE A 120 2.56 3.53 -1.38
N MET A 121 3.28 4.30 -0.58
CA MET A 121 4.65 3.97 -0.19
C MET A 121 4.63 3.50 1.26
N ALA A 122 5.34 2.42 1.54
CA ALA A 122 5.50 1.93 2.90
C ALA A 122 6.97 1.65 3.19
N TYR A 123 7.45 2.17 4.32
CA TYR A 123 8.85 2.12 4.73
C TYR A 123 8.96 1.37 6.05
N LYS A 124 9.79 0.33 6.10
CA LYS A 124 10.04 -0.40 7.34
C LYS A 124 10.61 0.59 8.36
N SER A 125 10.09 0.58 9.57
CA SER A 125 10.35 1.64 10.55
C SER A 125 11.81 1.70 11.05
N ASP A 126 12.60 0.65 10.78
CA ASP A 126 14.03 0.50 11.08
C ASP A 126 14.93 0.63 9.82
N SER A 127 14.36 0.80 8.64
CA SER A 127 15.09 1.17 7.42
C SER A 127 15.68 2.58 7.52
N ASP A 128 16.62 2.94 6.65
CA ASP A 128 17.27 4.27 6.68
C ASP A 128 16.26 5.41 6.49
N ILE A 129 15.34 5.25 5.52
CA ILE A 129 14.23 6.18 5.32
C ILE A 129 13.27 6.18 6.52
N GLY A 130 12.95 5.00 7.07
CA GLY A 130 12.09 4.90 8.25
C GLY A 130 12.65 5.64 9.46
N LYS A 131 13.96 5.54 9.68
CA LYS A 131 14.70 6.28 10.72
C LYS A 131 14.76 7.78 10.43
N GLU A 132 14.88 8.18 9.17
CA GLU A 132 14.78 9.59 8.79
C GLU A 132 13.41 10.16 9.11
N ILE A 133 12.32 9.48 8.72
CA ILE A 133 10.95 9.91 9.00
C ILE A 133 10.72 10.06 10.51
N LYS A 134 11.19 9.10 11.31
CA LYS A 134 11.07 9.14 12.79
C LYS A 134 11.82 10.30 13.44
N ARG A 135 12.86 10.85 12.79
CA ARG A 135 13.62 12.01 13.29
C ARG A 135 12.99 13.34 12.93
N LEU A 136 11.99 13.36 12.06
CA LEU A 136 11.29 14.60 11.71
C LEU A 136 10.46 15.10 12.89
N LYS A 137 10.45 16.43 13.06
CA LYS A 137 9.59 17.10 14.04
C LYS A 137 8.11 16.98 13.68
N SER A 138 7.81 16.92 12.38
CA SER A 138 6.45 16.78 11.86
C SER A 138 6.41 15.80 10.69
N PRO A 139 5.46 14.83 10.68
CA PRO A 139 5.19 14.01 9.50
C PRO A 139 4.81 14.83 8.26
N VAL A 140 4.29 16.05 8.46
CA VAL A 140 3.95 16.97 7.37
C VAL A 140 5.21 17.32 6.56
N ASP A 141 6.37 17.50 7.20
CA ASP A 141 7.61 17.83 6.49
C ASP A 141 8.04 16.75 5.51
N TRP A 142 7.77 15.47 5.83
CA TRP A 142 8.00 14.38 4.89
C TRP A 142 7.13 14.54 3.64
N ILE A 143 5.87 14.90 3.84
CA ILE A 143 4.89 15.01 2.77
C ILE A 143 5.15 16.26 1.91
N THR A 144 5.56 17.36 2.52
CA THR A 144 5.61 18.67 1.86
C THR A 144 7.00 19.07 1.37
N ASN A 145 8.08 18.66 2.04
CA ASN A 145 9.41 19.23 1.82
C ASN A 145 10.50 18.22 1.42
N LYS A 146 10.49 16.98 1.94
CA LYS A 146 11.61 16.03 1.74
C LYS A 146 11.29 14.70 1.04
N GLY A 147 10.16 14.08 1.34
CA GLY A 147 9.94 12.64 1.13
C GLY A 147 9.95 12.18 -0.33
N VAL A 148 10.03 10.86 -0.53
CA VAL A 148 10.13 10.23 -1.86
C VAL A 148 9.00 10.71 -2.79
N MET A 149 7.76 10.71 -2.32
CA MET A 149 6.64 11.18 -3.12
C MET A 149 6.69 12.69 -3.40
N LYS A 150 7.26 13.52 -2.51
CA LYS A 150 7.41 14.96 -2.75
C LYS A 150 8.45 15.24 -3.84
N ASN A 151 9.52 14.47 -3.88
CA ASN A 151 10.57 14.61 -4.89
C ASN A 151 10.09 14.11 -6.26
N ALA A 152 9.41 12.96 -6.29
CA ALA A 152 8.88 12.38 -7.53
C ALA A 152 7.65 13.14 -8.08
N PHE A 153 6.80 13.64 -7.19
CA PHE A 153 5.54 14.31 -7.52
C PHE A 153 5.43 15.62 -6.72
N PRO A 154 6.13 16.68 -7.17
CA PRO A 154 6.08 17.97 -6.50
C PRO A 154 4.65 18.50 -6.42
N MET A 155 4.22 18.83 -5.20
CA MET A 155 2.91 19.41 -4.93
C MET A 155 3.07 20.80 -4.35
N GLN A 156 2.22 21.73 -4.76
CA GLN A 156 2.06 23.01 -4.08
C GLN A 156 1.09 22.83 -2.92
N VAL A 157 1.53 23.15 -1.71
CA VAL A 157 0.70 23.10 -0.51
C VAL A 157 0.10 24.49 -0.34
N ASN A 158 -1.21 24.61 -0.58
CA ASN A 158 -1.90 25.87 -0.31
C ASN A 158 -2.12 26.00 1.21
N SER A 159 -1.63 27.10 1.78
CA SER A 159 -1.70 27.40 3.22
C SER A 159 -3.12 27.48 3.81
N ASN A 160 -4.15 27.48 2.96
CA ASN A 160 -5.56 27.59 3.34
C ASN A 160 -6.26 26.24 3.58
N THR A 161 -5.54 25.11 3.64
CA THR A 161 -6.17 23.77 3.69
C THR A 161 -5.47 22.78 4.63
N ILE A 162 -4.67 23.25 5.59
CA ILE A 162 -4.17 22.42 6.70
C ILE A 162 -4.76 22.92 8.00
#